data_AF-A0A956QZJ0-F1
#
_entry.id   AF-A0A956QZJ0-F1
#
_cell.length_a   1.000
_cell.length_b   1.000
_cell.length_c   1.000
_cell.angle_alpha   90.00
_cell.angle_beta   90.00
_cell.angle_gamma   90.00
#
_symmetry.space_group_name_H-M   'P 1'
#
loop_
_entity.id
_entity.type
_entity.pdbx_description
1 polymer ?
#
loop_
_entity_poly.entity_id
_entity_poly.type
_entity_poly.pdbx_seq_one_letter_code
_entity_poly.pdbx_strand_id
1 'polypeptide(L)'
;MSSESMSQECQFLDKLAEVEKELVEAAKKMVKSASDPFSGVINFLHQRPENVSLKGSLVDVMLLETFGSHDEIPALLKAISSQVNEIIRQANVIQINNHQPTAEKWGAYIIKKKESMKFEIGNEKGFLVLKNIKGLFGTEHGVELPLEKITVMPPKIVVTLNMGLVRPQRVLDL
;
A
#
# COMPACT_ATOMS: atom_id res chain seq x y z
N MET A 1 -5.36 43.20 -8.91
CA MET A 1 -5.09 41.78 -9.23
C MET A 1 -6.01 41.43 -10.39
N SER A 2 -5.42 41.16 -11.55
CA SER A 2 -6.08 41.14 -12.86
C SER A 2 -6.93 39.88 -13.05
N SER A 3 -8.09 40.01 -13.70
CA SER A 3 -9.00 38.90 -14.05
C SER A 3 -8.34 37.76 -14.82
N GLU A 4 -7.23 38.01 -15.49
CA GLU A 4 -6.41 37.01 -16.21
C GLU A 4 -5.62 36.08 -15.28
N SER A 5 -5.23 36.51 -14.08
CA SER A 5 -4.52 35.62 -13.13
C SER A 5 -5.47 34.62 -12.48
N MET A 6 -6.73 35.02 -12.24
CA MET A 6 -7.76 34.12 -11.71
C MET A 6 -8.21 33.07 -12.74
N SER A 7 -8.25 33.41 -14.04
CA SER A 7 -8.64 32.44 -15.07
C SER A 7 -7.59 31.35 -15.32
N GLN A 8 -6.30 31.68 -15.17
CA GLN A 8 -5.21 30.71 -15.27
C GLN A 8 -5.17 29.75 -14.07
N GLU A 9 -5.45 30.26 -12.87
CA GLU A 9 -5.49 29.46 -11.64
C GLU A 9 -6.62 28.42 -11.69
N CYS A 10 -7.82 28.81 -12.13
CA CYS A 10 -8.93 27.86 -12.34
C CYS A 10 -8.58 26.79 -13.37
N GLN A 11 -8.00 27.16 -14.52
CA GLN A 11 -7.60 26.21 -15.56
C GLN A 11 -6.53 25.22 -15.07
N PHE A 12 -5.64 25.65 -14.19
CA PHE A 12 -4.62 24.78 -13.60
C PHE A 12 -5.23 23.78 -12.62
N LEU A 13 -6.16 24.24 -11.76
CA LEU A 13 -6.88 23.38 -10.82
C LEU A 13 -7.73 22.32 -11.55
N ASP A 14 -8.42 22.71 -12.62
CA ASP A 14 -9.21 21.78 -13.44
C ASP A 14 -8.34 20.67 -14.04
N LYS A 15 -7.18 21.04 -14.59
CA LYS A 15 -6.21 20.07 -15.14
C LYS A 15 -5.65 19.13 -14.07
N LEU A 16 -5.36 19.64 -12.88
CA LEU A 16 -4.91 18.80 -11.77
C LEU A 16 -5.98 17.78 -11.37
N ALA A 17 -7.24 18.22 -11.25
CA ALA A 17 -8.36 17.35 -10.93
C ALA A 17 -8.58 16.27 -12.00
N GLU A 18 -8.41 16.61 -13.27
CA GLU A 18 -8.50 15.65 -14.38
C GLU A 18 -7.40 14.59 -14.28
N VAL A 19 -6.15 14.98 -14.03
CA VAL A 19 -5.03 14.06 -13.84
C VAL A 19 -5.24 13.15 -12.62
N GLU A 20 -5.72 13.69 -11.50
CA GLU A 20 -6.03 12.90 -10.31
C GLU A 20 -7.12 11.86 -10.59
N LYS A 21 -8.17 12.24 -11.33
CA LYS A 21 -9.24 11.33 -11.73
C LYS A 21 -8.73 10.23 -12.66
N GLU A 22 -7.90 10.57 -13.65
CA GLU A 22 -7.29 9.58 -14.55
C GLU A 22 -6.43 8.58 -13.78
N LEU A 23 -5.68 9.04 -12.78
CA LEU A 23 -4.88 8.17 -11.91
C LEU A 23 -5.75 7.20 -11.11
N VAL A 24 -6.86 7.68 -10.55
CA VAL A 24 -7.82 6.85 -9.80
C VAL A 24 -8.47 5.81 -10.70
N GLU A 25 -8.90 6.19 -11.91
CA GLU A 25 -9.48 5.26 -12.88
C GLU A 25 -8.47 4.21 -13.36
N ALA A 26 -7.21 4.61 -13.60
CA ALA A 26 -6.13 3.68 -13.95
C ALA A 26 -5.91 2.64 -12.83
N ALA A 27 -5.87 3.09 -11.57
CA ALA A 27 -5.75 2.22 -10.43
C ALA A 27 -6.92 1.24 -10.29
N LYS A 28 -8.17 1.73 -10.40
CA LYS A 28 -9.38 0.90 -10.36
C LYS A 28 -9.35 -0.18 -11.43
N LYS A 29 -8.95 0.18 -12.65
CA LYS A 29 -8.81 -0.77 -13.75
C LYS A 29 -7.76 -1.85 -13.45
N MET A 30 -6.59 -1.47 -12.91
CA MET A 30 -5.55 -2.42 -12.51
C MET A 30 -6.06 -3.37 -11.43
N VAL A 31 -6.71 -2.85 -10.38
CA VAL A 31 -7.22 -3.67 -9.28
C VAL A 31 -8.30 -4.65 -9.76
N LYS A 32 -9.24 -4.19 -10.59
CA LYS A 32 -10.29 -5.04 -11.17
C LYS A 32 -9.77 -6.10 -12.14
N SER A 33 -8.63 -5.84 -12.78
CA SER A 33 -8.00 -6.80 -13.72
C SER A 33 -7.08 -7.82 -13.04
N ALA A 34 -6.71 -7.61 -11.78
CA ALA A 34 -5.81 -8.48 -11.05
C ALA A 34 -6.52 -9.74 -10.54
N SER A 35 -5.75 -10.81 -10.34
CA SER A 35 -6.23 -12.06 -9.74
C SER A 35 -6.70 -11.89 -8.29
N ASP A 36 -6.15 -10.89 -7.60
CA ASP A 36 -6.54 -10.51 -6.25
C ASP A 36 -6.35 -9.00 -6.06
N PRO A 37 -7.13 -8.36 -5.17
CA PRO A 37 -7.09 -6.91 -5.02
C PRO A 37 -5.77 -6.38 -4.45
N PHE A 38 -5.08 -7.17 -3.62
CA PHE A 38 -3.82 -6.77 -3.01
C PHE A 38 -2.72 -6.64 -4.08
N SER A 39 -2.57 -7.64 -4.94
CA SER A 39 -1.68 -7.58 -6.11
C SER A 39 -2.02 -6.41 -7.03
N GLY A 40 -3.31 -6.14 -7.25
CA GLY A 40 -3.77 -5.01 -8.03
C GLY A 40 -3.22 -3.67 -7.52
N VAL A 41 -3.36 -3.41 -6.22
CA VAL A 41 -2.85 -2.18 -5.60
C VAL A 41 -1.33 -2.12 -5.61
N ILE A 42 -0.64 -3.22 -5.27
CA ILE A 42 0.83 -3.26 -5.28
C ILE A 42 1.40 -3.04 -6.69
N ASN A 43 0.79 -3.65 -7.71
CA ASN A 43 1.18 -3.44 -9.10
C ASN A 43 0.93 -2.00 -9.55
N PHE A 44 -0.18 -1.38 -9.14
CA PHE A 44 -0.42 0.05 -9.38
C PHE A 44 0.71 0.90 -8.79
N LEU A 45 1.06 0.70 -7.52
CA LEU A 45 2.15 1.43 -6.88
C LEU A 45 3.51 1.18 -7.57
N HIS A 46 3.73 -0.03 -8.07
CA HIS A 46 4.97 -0.40 -8.77
C HIS A 46 5.09 0.18 -10.17
N GLN A 47 3.97 0.36 -10.89
CA GLN A 47 3.97 0.91 -12.26
C GLN A 47 4.10 2.44 -12.29
N ARG A 48 3.97 3.11 -11.14
CA ARG A 48 4.13 4.56 -11.05
C ARG A 48 5.54 5.01 -11.45
N PRO A 49 5.69 6.25 -11.94
CA PRO A 49 7.01 6.85 -12.18
C PRO A 49 7.89 6.82 -10.92
N GLU A 50 9.18 6.58 -11.11
CA GLU A 50 10.15 6.58 -10.02
C GLU A 50 10.39 7.99 -9.47
N ASN A 51 10.67 8.09 -8.18
CA ASN A 51 10.95 9.34 -7.45
C ASN A 51 9.82 10.39 -7.51
N VAL A 52 8.60 9.99 -7.90
CA VAL A 52 7.41 10.85 -7.86
C VAL A 52 6.57 10.51 -6.62
N SER A 53 6.37 11.50 -5.76
CA SER A 53 5.53 11.35 -4.56
C SER A 53 4.07 11.16 -4.95
N LEU A 54 3.43 10.16 -4.35
CA LEU A 54 2.00 9.94 -4.35
C LEU A 54 1.44 10.35 -3.00
N LYS A 55 0.60 11.39 -2.97
CA LYS A 55 -0.08 11.80 -1.74
C LYS A 55 -1.00 10.70 -1.22
N GLY A 56 -1.00 10.49 0.10
CA GLY A 56 -1.86 9.50 0.74
C GLY A 56 -3.35 9.76 0.54
N SER A 57 -3.76 11.03 0.46
CA SER A 57 -5.16 11.38 0.14
C SER A 57 -5.65 10.79 -1.18
N LEU A 58 -4.79 10.72 -2.19
CA LEU A 58 -5.13 10.12 -3.48
C LEU A 58 -5.21 8.58 -3.37
N VAL A 59 -4.40 7.97 -2.50
CA VAL A 59 -4.48 6.53 -2.18
C VAL A 59 -5.80 6.22 -1.48
N ASP A 60 -6.22 7.05 -0.53
CA ASP A 60 -7.48 6.87 0.19
C ASP A 60 -8.67 6.97 -0.76
N VAL A 61 -8.71 8.00 -1.62
CA VAL A 61 -9.75 8.14 -2.67
C VAL A 61 -9.74 6.94 -3.60
N MET A 62 -8.56 6.53 -4.08
CA MET A 62 -8.40 5.36 -4.93
C MET A 62 -8.98 4.09 -4.28
N LEU A 63 -8.66 3.82 -3.02
CA LEU A 63 -9.16 2.66 -2.30
C LEU A 63 -10.68 2.74 -2.11
N LEU A 64 -11.20 3.88 -1.70
CA LEU A 64 -12.64 4.08 -1.53
C LEU A 64 -13.41 3.90 -2.84
N GLU A 65 -12.94 4.46 -3.94
CA GLU A 65 -13.58 4.28 -5.24
C GLU A 65 -13.44 2.85 -5.80
N THR A 66 -12.41 2.12 -5.39
CA THR A 66 -12.19 0.74 -5.82
C THR A 66 -13.06 -0.24 -5.05
N PHE A 67 -13.18 -0.06 -3.74
CA PHE A 67 -13.83 -1.01 -2.83
C PHE A 67 -15.21 -0.57 -2.35
N GLY A 68 -15.62 0.68 -2.55
CA GLY A 68 -16.92 1.24 -2.16
C GLY A 68 -16.87 1.94 -0.81
N SER A 69 -16.37 1.27 0.22
CA SER A 69 -16.30 1.80 1.58
C SER A 69 -15.02 1.37 2.32
N HIS A 70 -14.68 2.06 3.41
CA HIS A 70 -13.54 1.69 4.26
C HIS A 70 -13.67 0.28 4.85
N ASP A 71 -14.89 -0.21 5.06
CA ASP A 71 -15.14 -1.54 5.62
C ASP A 71 -14.82 -2.66 4.62
N GLU A 72 -15.06 -2.39 3.33
CA GLU A 72 -14.83 -3.33 2.21
C GLU A 72 -13.37 -3.41 1.76
N ILE A 73 -12.51 -2.49 2.17
CA ILE A 73 -11.09 -2.55 1.87
C ILE A 73 -10.48 -3.81 2.54
N PRO A 74 -9.66 -4.61 1.85
CA PRO A 74 -8.95 -5.73 2.48
C PRO A 74 -8.09 -5.30 3.68
N ALA A 75 -8.12 -6.07 4.77
CA ALA A 75 -7.45 -5.71 6.02
C ALA A 75 -5.94 -5.43 5.86
N LEU A 76 -5.24 -6.18 5.00
CA LEU A 76 -3.82 -5.89 4.70
C LEU A 76 -3.63 -4.52 4.06
N LEU A 77 -4.50 -4.18 3.12
CA LEU A 77 -4.46 -2.90 2.42
C LEU A 77 -4.68 -1.78 3.43
N LYS A 78 -5.69 -1.90 4.31
CA LYS A 78 -5.88 -0.95 5.42
C LYS A 78 -4.62 -0.83 6.29
N ALA A 79 -4.00 -1.94 6.66
CA ALA A 79 -2.79 -1.95 7.48
C ALA A 79 -1.62 -1.18 6.85
N ILE A 80 -1.46 -1.24 5.53
CA ILE A 80 -0.39 -0.53 4.83
C ILE A 80 -0.80 0.88 4.36
N SER A 81 -2.09 1.16 4.14
CA SER A 81 -2.58 2.42 3.59
C SER A 81 -3.11 3.42 4.63
N SER A 82 -3.39 2.98 5.87
CA SER A 82 -3.92 3.85 6.93
C SER A 82 -2.95 4.96 7.31
N GLN A 83 -3.40 6.23 7.34
CA GLN A 83 -2.58 7.39 7.74
C GLN A 83 -1.34 7.61 6.87
N VAL A 84 -1.39 7.26 5.58
CA VAL A 84 -0.30 7.55 4.65
C VAL A 84 -0.23 9.05 4.39
N ASN A 85 0.97 9.62 4.53
CA ASN A 85 1.28 10.97 4.06
C ASN A 85 1.67 10.91 2.59
N GLU A 86 2.63 10.05 2.25
CA GLU A 86 3.08 9.87 0.87
C GLU A 86 3.66 8.48 0.59
N ILE A 87 3.66 8.11 -0.69
CA ILE A 87 4.31 6.90 -1.22
C ILE A 87 5.30 7.31 -2.30
N ILE A 88 6.53 6.79 -2.22
CA ILE A 88 7.60 7.04 -3.19
C ILE A 88 8.12 5.69 -3.68
N ARG A 89 8.25 5.54 -5.00
CA ARG A 89 8.87 4.39 -5.64
C ARG A 89 10.33 4.70 -6.03
N GLN A 90 11.24 3.78 -5.74
CA GLN A 90 12.63 3.81 -6.20
C GLN A 90 13.00 2.43 -6.76
N ALA A 91 13.20 2.30 -8.07
CA ALA A 91 13.33 1.00 -8.74
C ALA A 91 12.20 0.02 -8.37
N ASN A 92 12.50 -1.08 -7.69
CA ASN A 92 11.52 -2.05 -7.19
C ASN A 92 11.18 -1.88 -5.70
N VAL A 93 11.62 -0.81 -5.07
CA VAL A 93 11.32 -0.49 -3.68
C VAL A 93 10.17 0.51 -3.61
N ILE A 94 9.20 0.22 -2.76
CA ILE A 94 8.16 1.16 -2.34
C ILE A 94 8.49 1.62 -0.93
N GLN A 95 8.55 2.94 -0.75
CA GLN A 95 8.61 3.59 0.55
C GLN A 95 7.28 4.27 0.83
N ILE A 96 6.74 4.08 2.03
CA ILE A 96 5.52 4.72 2.51
C ILE A 96 5.90 5.51 3.76
N ASN A 97 5.65 6.81 3.72
CA ASN A 97 5.78 7.70 4.86
C ASN A 97 4.37 7.98 5.40
N ASN A 98 4.17 7.76 6.69
CA ASN A 98 2.89 7.88 7.38
C ASN A 98 2.88 9.12 8.27
N HIS A 99 1.71 9.69 8.51
CA HIS A 99 1.54 10.77 9.47
C HIS A 99 1.86 10.34 10.90
N GLN A 100 1.52 9.09 11.24
CA GLN A 100 1.74 8.51 12.56
C GLN A 100 1.83 6.99 12.47
N PRO A 101 2.45 6.32 13.46
CA PRO A 101 2.37 4.88 13.58
C PRO A 101 0.92 4.41 13.71
N THR A 102 0.60 3.29 13.07
CA THR A 102 -0.75 2.69 13.13
C THR A 102 -0.69 1.23 13.57
N ALA A 103 -1.81 0.73 14.09
CA ALA A 103 -1.99 -0.66 14.44
C ALA A 103 -3.35 -1.13 13.94
N GLU A 104 -3.37 -2.07 13.00
CA GLU A 104 -4.59 -2.64 12.45
C GLU A 104 -4.78 -4.07 12.93
N LYS A 105 -5.98 -4.39 13.41
CA LYS A 105 -6.32 -5.75 13.79
C LYS A 105 -6.64 -6.55 12.53
N TRP A 106 -6.04 -7.73 12.40
CA TRP A 106 -6.34 -8.67 11.34
C TRP A 106 -6.53 -10.08 11.91
N GLY A 107 -7.80 -10.45 12.07
CA GLY A 107 -8.16 -11.71 12.72
C GLY A 107 -7.66 -11.76 14.16
N ALA A 108 -6.81 -12.75 14.46
CA ALA A 108 -6.16 -12.92 15.76
C ALA A 108 -4.85 -12.11 15.91
N TYR A 109 -4.40 -11.46 14.84
CA TYR A 109 -3.12 -10.75 14.79
C TYR A 109 -3.33 -9.24 14.80
N ILE A 110 -2.29 -8.50 15.19
CA ILE A 110 -2.23 -7.04 15.02
C ILE A 110 -1.04 -6.72 14.13
N ILE A 111 -1.26 -6.01 13.03
CA ILE A 111 -0.18 -5.48 12.19
C ILE A 111 0.09 -4.04 12.63
N LYS A 112 1.30 -3.78 13.08
CA LYS A 112 1.78 -2.45 13.43
C LYS A 112 2.65 -1.88 12.31
N LYS A 113 2.35 -0.65 11.92
CA LYS A 113 3.10 0.13 10.94
C LYS A 113 3.79 1.30 11.63
N LYS A 114 5.09 1.47 11.39
CA LYS A 114 5.89 2.61 11.88
C LYS A 114 5.70 3.82 10.96
N GLU A 115 6.21 4.97 11.37
CA GLU A 115 6.11 6.24 10.63
C GLU A 115 6.71 6.14 9.21
N SER A 116 7.81 5.42 9.04
CA SER A 116 8.33 5.08 7.71
C SER A 116 8.38 3.57 7.55
N MET A 117 7.86 3.08 6.43
CA MET A 117 7.98 1.68 6.03
C MET A 117 8.49 1.58 4.60
N LYS A 118 9.16 0.47 4.30
CA LYS A 118 9.59 0.16 2.95
C LYS A 118 9.58 -1.33 2.68
N PHE A 119 9.39 -1.69 1.43
CA PHE A 119 9.46 -3.07 0.97
C PHE A 119 9.90 -3.13 -0.49
N GLU A 120 10.54 -4.23 -0.84
CA GLU A 120 10.94 -4.54 -2.21
C GLU A 120 9.90 -5.44 -2.86
N ILE A 121 9.48 -5.09 -4.06
CA ILE A 121 8.58 -5.86 -4.89
C ILE A 121 9.40 -6.81 -5.76
N GLY A 122 8.99 -8.07 -5.80
CA GLY A 122 9.58 -9.09 -6.67
C GLY A 122 8.56 -10.14 -7.08
N ASN A 123 9.04 -11.11 -7.84
CA ASN A 123 8.28 -12.30 -8.21
C ASN A 123 9.09 -13.55 -7.79
N GLU A 124 8.46 -14.46 -7.03
CA GLU A 124 9.05 -15.75 -6.68
C GLU A 124 8.11 -16.88 -7.14
N LYS A 125 8.61 -17.78 -7.98
CA LYS A 125 7.84 -18.94 -8.48
C LYS A 125 6.50 -18.56 -9.14
N GLY A 126 6.44 -17.39 -9.77
CA GLY A 126 5.22 -16.88 -10.43
C GLY A 126 4.32 -16.02 -9.53
N PHE A 127 4.61 -15.92 -8.23
CA PHE A 127 3.81 -15.16 -7.27
C PHE A 127 4.42 -13.80 -6.95
N LEU A 128 3.57 -12.79 -6.74
CA LEU A 128 3.98 -11.49 -6.24
C LEU A 128 4.51 -11.63 -4.81
N VAL A 129 5.67 -11.04 -4.56
CA VAL A 129 6.33 -11.08 -3.25
C VAL A 129 6.77 -9.69 -2.83
N LEU A 130 6.47 -9.33 -1.58
CA LEU A 130 7.04 -8.18 -0.89
C LEU A 130 8.08 -8.72 0.09
N LYS A 131 9.33 -8.28 -0.04
CA LYS A 131 10.47 -8.72 0.78
C LYS A 131 11.27 -7.52 1.28
N ASN A 132 12.30 -7.76 2.09
CA ASN A 132 13.13 -6.70 2.69
C ASN A 132 12.27 -5.65 3.42
N ILE A 133 11.18 -6.11 4.04
CA ILE A 133 10.18 -5.26 4.67
C ILE A 133 10.81 -4.60 5.90
N LYS A 134 10.70 -3.28 5.99
CA LYS A 134 11.07 -2.50 7.18
C LYS A 134 9.88 -1.64 7.61
N GLY A 135 9.69 -1.49 8.91
CA GLY A 135 8.62 -0.64 9.45
C GLY A 135 7.25 -1.32 9.57
N LEU A 136 7.14 -2.63 9.27
CA LEU A 136 5.95 -3.44 9.54
C LEU A 136 6.25 -4.57 10.52
N PHE A 137 5.36 -4.75 11.50
CA PHE A 137 5.50 -5.73 12.57
C PHE A 137 4.18 -6.48 12.79
N GLY A 138 4.27 -7.78 13.05
CA GLY A 138 3.14 -8.61 13.48
C GLY A 138 3.19 -8.75 14.99
N THR A 139 2.05 -8.60 15.65
CA THR A 139 1.89 -8.85 17.08
C THR A 139 0.92 -9.99 17.30
N GLU A 140 1.32 -10.92 18.15
CA GLU A 140 0.48 -12.04 18.57
C GLU A 140 0.82 -12.41 20.02
N HIS A 141 -0.22 -12.62 20.85
CA HIS A 141 -0.05 -12.90 22.28
C HIS A 141 0.89 -11.92 23.01
N GLY A 142 0.95 -10.67 22.55
CA GLY A 142 1.80 -9.61 23.11
C GLY A 142 3.25 -9.57 22.60
N VAL A 143 3.66 -10.51 21.73
CA VAL A 143 5.01 -10.53 21.14
C VAL A 143 5.01 -9.82 19.79
N GLU A 144 5.82 -8.76 19.65
CA GLU A 144 5.99 -7.99 18.42
C GLU A 144 7.21 -8.49 17.63
N LEU A 145 7.00 -8.82 16.36
CA LEU A 145 8.01 -9.41 15.48
C LEU A 145 8.01 -8.71 14.11
N PRO A 146 9.18 -8.43 13.52
CA PRO A 146 9.24 -7.80 12.21
C PRO A 146 8.72 -8.73 11.12
N LEU A 147 7.97 -8.17 10.17
CA LEU A 147 7.58 -8.89 8.95
C LEU A 147 8.82 -9.11 8.08
N GLU A 148 8.99 -10.33 7.61
CA GLU A 148 10.07 -10.70 6.69
C GLU A 148 9.60 -10.62 5.24
N LYS A 149 8.43 -11.22 4.97
CA LYS A 149 7.93 -11.44 3.61
C LYS A 149 6.40 -11.47 3.57
N ILE A 150 5.81 -10.97 2.49
CA ILE A 150 4.41 -11.19 2.14
C ILE A 150 4.39 -11.83 0.76
N THR A 151 3.81 -13.02 0.63
CA THR A 151 3.67 -13.74 -0.64
C THR A 151 2.19 -13.80 -0.99
N VAL A 152 1.84 -13.35 -2.19
CA VAL A 152 0.46 -13.33 -2.66
C VAL A 152 0.24 -14.56 -3.53
N MET A 153 -0.48 -15.54 -3.00
CA MET A 153 -0.75 -16.84 -3.62
C MET A 153 -2.26 -17.06 -3.72
N PRO A 154 -2.97 -16.39 -4.64
CA PRO A 154 -4.44 -16.41 -4.68
C PRO A 154 -5.01 -17.84 -4.60
N PRO A 155 -6.04 -18.07 -3.76
CA PRO A 155 -6.80 -17.08 -2.99
C PRO A 155 -6.14 -16.63 -1.68
N LYS A 156 -4.94 -17.12 -1.36
CA LYS A 156 -4.27 -16.95 -0.08
C LYS A 156 -3.26 -15.82 -0.08
N ILE A 157 -3.04 -15.21 1.08
CA ILE A 157 -1.91 -14.33 1.33
C ILE A 157 -1.09 -14.91 2.48
N VAL A 158 0.20 -15.12 2.23
CA VAL A 158 1.12 -15.70 3.21
C VAL A 158 2.02 -14.59 3.77
N VAL A 159 1.82 -14.25 5.04
CA VAL A 159 2.69 -13.31 5.76
C VAL A 159 3.70 -14.08 6.61
N THR A 160 4.98 -13.78 6.44
CA THR A 160 6.09 -14.42 7.17
C THR A 160 6.69 -13.45 8.18
N LEU A 161 6.82 -13.88 9.43
CA LEU A 161 7.49 -13.12 10.51
C LEU A 161 8.91 -13.64 10.74
N ASN A 162 9.84 -12.72 11.03
CA ASN A 162 11.21 -13.06 11.42
C ASN A 162 11.31 -13.25 12.93
N MET A 163 11.58 -14.49 13.36
CA MET A 163 11.73 -14.90 14.76
C MET A 163 13.16 -14.80 15.31
N GLY A 164 14.10 -14.22 14.57
CA GLY A 164 15.49 -14.02 14.99
C GLY A 164 16.39 -15.25 14.84
N LEU A 165 17.22 -15.52 15.86
CA LEU A 165 18.26 -16.57 15.82
C LEU A 165 17.69 -17.99 15.80
N VAL A 166 16.47 -18.15 16.29
CA VAL A 166 15.67 -19.35 16.02
C VAL A 166 15.12 -19.13 14.61
N ARG A 167 15.40 -20.03 13.67
CA ARG A 167 14.87 -19.96 12.29
C ARG A 167 13.45 -20.57 12.09
N PRO A 168 12.48 -20.62 13.03
CA PRO A 168 11.12 -20.90 12.62
C PRO A 168 10.56 -19.63 11.98
N GLN A 169 10.27 -19.70 10.69
CA GLN A 169 9.43 -18.71 10.03
C GLN A 169 7.98 -18.99 10.44
N ARG A 170 7.29 -17.97 10.96
CA ARG A 170 5.85 -18.10 11.22
C ARG A 170 5.07 -17.60 10.01
N VAL A 171 4.26 -18.49 9.43
CA VAL A 171 3.37 -18.20 8.31
C VAL A 171 1.96 -17.93 8.83
N LEU A 172 1.42 -16.77 8.46
CA LEU A 172 0.00 -16.47 8.61
C LEU A 172 -0.65 -16.80 7.27
N ASP A 173 -1.43 -17.88 7.23
CA ASP A 173 -2.25 -18.26 6.07
C ASP A 173 -3.62 -17.57 6.22
N LEU A 174 -4.04 -16.88 5.16
CA LEU A 174 -5.17 -15.95 5.13
C LEU A 174 -6.13 -16.34 4.00
#